data_AF-L7CN74-F1
#
_entry.id   AF-L7CN74-F1
#
_cell.length_a   1.000
_cell.length_b   1.000
_cell.length_c   1.000
_cell.angle_alpha   90.00
_cell.angle_beta   90.00
_cell.angle_gamma   90.00
#
_symmetry.space_group_name_H-M   'P 1'
#
loop_
_entity.id
_entity.type
_entity.pdbx_description
1 polymer ?
#
loop_
_entity_poly.entity_id
_entity_poly.type
_entity_poly.pdbx_seq_one_letter_code
_entity_poly.pdbx_strand_id
1 'polypeptide(L)'
;MPTIESATADPMYLVVLGLAAGYACLGLVVLYGVLSSKGKAREERLRELRATRHAKRLSSRNQLANDDSRKTNADTEEIRLLRSELARFIQVSASITNESQNLHLEVAALRMRIETLENELAEHLEVHNQIDSVKPNAHPTQHDKDSSKLPANDNSTPLESATVDLATASKSANGSSVPTTIALVHPTPPASHGETCDENGIPIRQHDELGLLYMSRPKSPDDLTQIWGIGSVQQTELQEHGIFYHHQIAAWSSEQIGHFDNWMNLGGRIQRELWVPQAIRLTRQNAGKKASKKKQKRRKRRAA
;
A
#
# COMPACT_ATOMS: atom_id res chain seq x y z
N MET A 1 -111.45 -28.65 -17.01
CA MET A 1 -111.31 -28.29 -15.59
C MET A 1 -111.24 -29.58 -14.78
N PRO A 2 -110.05 -30.10 -14.44
CA PRO A 2 -109.96 -31.14 -13.42
C PRO A 2 -109.86 -30.50 -12.03
N THR A 3 -110.71 -31.02 -11.15
CA THR A 3 -110.81 -30.76 -9.72
C THR A 3 -109.50 -31.11 -9.01
N ILE A 4 -108.99 -30.19 -8.21
CA ILE A 4 -107.80 -30.38 -7.38
C ILE A 4 -108.24 -31.22 -6.17
N GLU A 5 -107.90 -32.50 -6.16
CA GLU A 5 -108.00 -33.34 -4.95
C GLU A 5 -107.09 -32.76 -3.87
N SER A 6 -107.68 -32.41 -2.74
CA SER A 6 -106.96 -31.97 -1.55
C SER A 6 -106.20 -33.16 -0.98
N ALA A 7 -104.90 -33.23 -1.25
CA ALA A 7 -104.00 -34.15 -0.56
C ALA A 7 -103.97 -33.80 0.93
N THR A 8 -104.61 -34.63 1.75
CA THR A 8 -104.49 -34.59 3.22
C THR A 8 -103.05 -34.97 3.57
N ALA A 9 -102.18 -33.98 3.73
CA ALA A 9 -100.82 -34.21 4.19
C ALA A 9 -100.85 -34.74 5.62
N ASP A 10 -100.30 -35.94 5.83
CA ASP A 10 -100.22 -36.54 7.16
C ASP A 10 -99.44 -35.61 8.11
N PRO A 11 -99.97 -35.31 9.32
CA PRO A 11 -99.34 -34.38 10.26
C PRO A 11 -97.93 -34.82 10.66
N MET A 12 -97.66 -36.12 10.60
CA MET A 12 -96.33 -36.69 10.86
C MET A 12 -95.27 -36.22 9.85
N TYR A 13 -95.65 -36.01 8.58
CA TYR A 13 -94.71 -35.58 7.54
C TYR A 13 -94.24 -34.13 7.76
N LEU A 14 -95.13 -33.25 8.25
CA LEU A 14 -94.79 -31.87 8.58
C LEU A 14 -93.83 -31.78 9.78
N VAL A 15 -94.00 -32.64 10.79
CA VAL A 15 -93.10 -32.71 11.95
C VAL A 15 -91.71 -33.19 11.53
N VAL A 16 -91.63 -34.23 10.68
CA VAL A 16 -90.37 -34.74 10.15
C VAL A 16 -89.67 -33.71 9.27
N LEU A 17 -90.41 -32.98 8.41
CA LEU A 17 -89.86 -31.92 7.58
C LEU A 17 -89.34 -30.74 8.40
N GLY A 18 -90.05 -30.36 9.46
CA GLY A 18 -89.63 -29.31 10.40
C GLY A 18 -88.36 -29.69 11.19
N LEU A 19 -88.29 -30.93 11.69
CA LEU A 19 -87.08 -31.44 12.34
C LEU A 19 -85.91 -31.51 11.35
N ALA A 20 -86.11 -32.02 10.13
CA ALA A 20 -85.09 -32.08 9.10
C ALA A 20 -84.56 -30.69 8.71
N ALA A 21 -85.44 -29.70 8.55
CA ALA A 21 -85.07 -28.31 8.30
C ALA A 21 -84.31 -27.71 9.49
N GLY A 22 -84.71 -28.02 10.72
CA GLY A 22 -84.01 -27.61 11.95
C GLY A 22 -82.59 -28.16 12.03
N TYR A 23 -82.41 -29.47 11.79
CA TYR A 23 -81.09 -30.10 11.75
C TYR A 23 -80.21 -29.58 10.61
N ALA A 24 -80.79 -29.29 9.44
CA ALA A 24 -80.07 -28.67 8.33
C ALA A 24 -79.57 -27.26 8.70
N CYS A 25 -80.39 -26.46 9.39
CA CYS A 25 -80.01 -25.12 9.84
C CYS A 25 -78.88 -25.18 10.89
N LEU A 26 -78.99 -26.07 11.88
CA LEU A 26 -77.93 -26.28 12.88
C LEU A 26 -76.62 -26.77 12.23
N GLY A 27 -76.72 -27.66 11.24
CA GLY A 27 -75.57 -28.12 10.45
C GLY A 27 -74.85 -26.98 9.73
N LEU A 28 -75.59 -26.04 9.14
CA LEU A 28 -75.03 -24.86 8.47
C LEU A 28 -74.35 -23.90 9.46
N VAL A 29 -74.91 -23.69 10.64
CA VAL A 29 -74.30 -22.84 11.68
C VAL A 29 -73.00 -23.43 12.19
N VAL A 30 -72.95 -24.74 12.47
CA VAL A 30 -71.74 -25.43 12.89
C VAL A 30 -70.68 -25.40 11.78
N LEU A 31 -71.08 -25.63 10.52
CA LEU A 31 -70.17 -25.57 9.38
C LEU A 31 -69.60 -24.15 9.20
N TYR A 32 -70.42 -23.11 9.31
CA TYR A 32 -69.99 -21.72 9.25
C TYR A 32 -69.00 -21.38 10.39
N GLY A 33 -69.27 -21.87 11.62
CA GLY A 33 -68.36 -21.71 12.76
C GLY A 33 -66.98 -22.34 12.51
N VAL A 34 -66.93 -23.56 11.95
CA VAL A 34 -65.67 -24.24 11.62
C VAL A 34 -64.92 -23.54 10.49
N LEU A 35 -65.61 -23.10 9.44
CA LEU A 35 -65.00 -22.36 8.32
C LEU A 35 -64.46 -21.00 8.79
N SER A 36 -65.22 -20.27 9.61
CA SER A 36 -64.80 -18.99 10.18
C SER A 36 -63.58 -19.13 11.11
N SER A 37 -63.56 -20.15 11.95
CA SER A 37 -62.41 -20.46 12.83
C SER A 37 -61.14 -20.77 12.03
N LYS A 38 -61.24 -21.59 10.97
CA LYS A 38 -60.11 -21.86 10.05
C LYS A 38 -59.67 -20.61 9.29
N GLY A 39 -60.61 -19.71 8.94
CA GLY A 39 -60.31 -18.41 8.34
C GLY A 39 -59.47 -17.53 9.26
N LYS A 40 -59.88 -17.38 10.53
CA LYS A 40 -59.17 -16.58 11.53
C LYS A 40 -57.75 -17.10 11.79
N ALA A 41 -57.58 -18.42 11.95
CA ALA A 41 -56.26 -19.03 12.14
C ALA A 41 -55.33 -18.82 10.93
N ARG A 42 -55.87 -18.80 9.70
CA ARG A 42 -55.09 -18.49 8.49
C ARG A 42 -54.70 -17.02 8.43
N GLU A 43 -55.59 -16.10 8.81
CA GLU A 43 -55.29 -14.68 8.87
C GLU A 43 -54.20 -14.34 9.88
N GLU A 44 -54.24 -14.97 11.05
CA GLU A 44 -53.24 -14.77 12.10
C GLU A 44 -51.85 -15.24 11.66
N ARG A 45 -51.75 -16.44 11.08
CA ARG A 45 -50.50 -16.91 10.45
C ARG A 45 -50.01 -15.98 9.35
N LEU A 46 -50.91 -15.39 8.56
CA LEU A 46 -50.54 -14.40 7.55
C LEU A 46 -50.06 -13.09 8.18
N ARG A 47 -50.63 -12.64 9.30
CA ARG A 47 -50.17 -11.47 10.06
C ARG A 47 -48.77 -11.72 10.62
N GLU A 48 -48.52 -12.88 11.23
CA GLU A 48 -47.19 -13.27 11.68
C GLU A 48 -46.16 -13.35 10.53
N LEU A 49 -46.54 -13.93 9.38
CA LEU A 49 -45.65 -14.00 8.23
C LEU A 49 -45.33 -12.63 7.63
N ARG A 50 -46.27 -11.67 7.75
CA ARG A 50 -46.04 -10.27 7.36
C ARG A 50 -45.16 -9.57 8.37
N ALA A 51 -45.40 -9.76 9.67
CA ALA A 51 -44.61 -9.18 10.74
C ALA A 51 -43.14 -9.67 10.71
N THR A 52 -42.91 -10.97 10.53
CA THR A 52 -41.57 -11.55 10.40
C THR A 52 -40.83 -11.02 9.16
N ARG A 53 -41.52 -10.93 8.01
CA ARG A 53 -40.96 -10.31 6.79
C ARG A 53 -40.62 -8.84 7.01
N HIS A 54 -41.49 -8.10 7.69
CA HIS A 54 -41.26 -6.68 7.97
C HIS A 54 -40.10 -6.48 8.96
N ALA A 55 -40.05 -7.26 10.04
CA ALA A 55 -38.95 -7.27 10.99
C ALA A 55 -37.62 -7.61 10.31
N LYS A 56 -37.60 -8.60 9.40
CA LYS A 56 -36.40 -8.93 8.63
C LYS A 56 -35.95 -7.77 7.74
N ARG A 57 -36.88 -7.09 7.05
CA ARG A 57 -36.56 -5.91 6.23
C ARG A 57 -36.03 -4.76 7.10
N LEU A 58 -36.63 -4.51 8.26
CA LEU A 58 -36.16 -3.49 9.20
C LEU A 58 -34.77 -3.80 9.75
N SER A 59 -34.51 -5.05 10.14
CA SER A 59 -33.20 -5.49 10.60
C SER A 59 -32.13 -5.34 9.52
N SER A 60 -32.42 -5.73 8.27
CA SER A 60 -31.48 -5.53 7.15
C SER A 60 -31.26 -4.06 6.85
N ARG A 61 -32.30 -3.22 6.95
CA ARG A 61 -32.18 -1.77 6.74
C ARG A 61 -31.33 -1.12 7.84
N ASN A 62 -31.54 -1.48 9.10
CA ASN A 62 -30.74 -0.97 10.22
C ASN A 62 -29.28 -1.44 10.13
N GLN A 63 -29.04 -2.68 9.71
CA GLN A 63 -27.69 -3.18 9.50
C GLN A 63 -26.97 -2.39 8.39
N LEU A 64 -27.64 -2.15 7.26
CA LEU A 64 -27.08 -1.34 6.18
C LEU A 64 -26.79 0.10 6.61
N ALA A 65 -27.70 0.73 7.38
CA ALA A 65 -27.49 2.08 7.92
C ALA A 65 -26.30 2.15 8.90
N ASN A 66 -26.10 1.12 9.72
CA ASN A 66 -24.94 1.04 10.62
C ASN A 66 -23.63 0.85 9.84
N ASP A 67 -23.62 0.03 8.80
CA ASP A 67 -22.45 -0.19 7.96
C ASP A 67 -22.06 1.09 7.18
N ASP A 68 -23.05 1.80 6.62
CA ASP A 68 -22.83 3.08 5.95
C ASP A 68 -22.26 4.13 6.92
N SER A 69 -22.80 4.21 8.15
CA SER A 69 -22.31 5.16 9.17
C SER A 69 -20.89 4.84 9.64
N ARG A 70 -20.53 3.55 9.76
CA ARG A 70 -19.15 3.14 10.08
C ARG A 70 -18.18 3.52 8.98
N LYS A 71 -18.60 3.34 7.73
CA LYS A 71 -17.79 3.68 6.57
C LYS A 71 -17.54 5.19 6.49
N THR A 72 -18.58 6.02 6.63
CA THR A 72 -18.40 7.48 6.59
C THR A 72 -17.54 7.99 7.75
N ASN A 73 -17.66 7.40 8.94
CA ASN A 73 -16.80 7.75 10.06
C ASN A 73 -15.34 7.35 9.81
N ALA A 74 -15.09 6.15 9.27
CA ALA A 74 -13.74 5.73 8.87
C ALA A 74 -13.15 6.66 7.80
N ASP A 75 -13.91 6.97 6.74
CA ASP A 75 -13.49 7.91 5.70
C ASP A 75 -13.18 9.31 6.30
N THR A 76 -13.93 9.74 7.32
CA THR A 76 -13.70 11.02 8.02
C THR A 76 -12.42 11.01 8.86
N GLU A 77 -12.12 9.89 9.53
CA GLU A 77 -10.90 9.72 10.31
C GLU A 77 -9.65 9.60 9.43
N GLU A 78 -9.73 8.93 8.28
CA GLU A 78 -8.65 8.93 7.28
C GLU A 78 -8.34 10.35 6.78
N ILE A 79 -9.38 11.14 6.49
CA ILE A 79 -9.22 12.56 6.10
C ILE A 79 -8.58 13.37 7.23
N ARG A 80 -8.93 13.12 8.49
CA ARG A 80 -8.29 13.77 9.65
C ARG A 80 -6.81 13.42 9.75
N LEU A 81 -6.47 12.15 9.61
CA LEU A 81 -5.10 11.68 9.68
C LEU A 81 -4.25 12.31 8.57
N LEU A 82 -4.74 12.28 7.33
CA LEU A 82 -4.07 12.91 6.19
C LEU A 82 -3.84 14.41 6.40
N ARG A 83 -4.82 15.13 6.96
CA ARG A 83 -4.64 16.56 7.30
C ARG A 83 -3.58 16.77 8.37
N SER A 84 -3.51 15.91 9.38
CA SER A 84 -2.48 15.99 10.42
C SER A 84 -1.08 15.69 9.89
N GLU A 85 -0.96 14.73 8.97
CA GLU A 85 0.29 14.38 8.32
C GLU A 85 0.77 15.49 7.39
N LEU A 86 -0.15 16.09 6.61
CA LEU A 86 0.13 17.28 5.81
C LEU A 86 0.62 18.45 6.69
N ALA A 87 -0.03 18.72 7.82
CA ALA A 87 0.39 19.76 8.74
C ALA A 87 1.81 19.52 9.28
N ARG A 88 2.13 18.26 9.62
CA ARG A 88 3.48 17.88 10.04
C ARG A 88 4.50 18.07 8.92
N PHE A 89 4.17 17.69 7.69
CA PHE A 89 5.04 17.89 6.54
C PHE A 89 5.33 19.37 6.29
N ILE A 90 4.30 20.23 6.37
CA ILE A 90 4.45 21.69 6.26
C ILE A 90 5.40 22.20 7.35
N GLN A 91 5.21 21.79 8.60
CA GLN A 91 6.07 22.19 9.72
C GLN A 91 7.53 21.79 9.50
N VAL A 92 7.77 20.56 9.05
CA VAL A 92 9.13 20.06 8.76
C VAL A 92 9.75 20.84 7.60
N SER A 93 9.00 21.08 6.53
CA SER A 93 9.48 21.87 5.39
C SER A 93 9.88 23.29 5.81
N ALA A 94 9.08 23.94 6.67
CA ALA A 94 9.40 25.25 7.22
C ALA A 94 10.69 25.22 8.08
N SER A 95 10.86 24.20 8.92
CA SER A 95 12.08 24.02 9.72
C SER A 95 13.33 23.86 8.83
N ILE A 96 13.24 23.03 7.79
CA ILE A 96 14.35 22.82 6.85
C ILE A 96 14.70 24.12 6.12
N THR A 97 13.70 24.92 5.73
CA THR A 97 13.97 26.22 5.10
C THR A 97 14.65 27.21 6.04
N ASN A 98 14.25 27.26 7.31
CA ASN A 98 14.88 28.12 8.31
C ASN A 98 16.34 27.69 8.56
N GLU A 99 16.57 26.39 8.71
CA GLU A 99 17.92 25.84 8.91
C GLU A 99 18.82 26.08 7.70
N SER A 100 18.29 25.92 6.48
CA SER A 100 18.99 26.26 5.24
C SER A 100 19.35 27.75 5.16
N GLN A 101 18.43 28.65 5.53
CA GLN A 101 18.68 30.09 5.58
C GLN A 101 19.76 30.44 6.60
N ASN A 102 19.73 29.83 7.79
CA ASN A 102 20.76 30.02 8.80
C ASN A 102 22.14 29.58 8.30
N LEU A 103 22.22 28.41 7.67
CA LEU A 103 23.46 27.90 7.09
C LEU A 103 23.99 28.83 5.97
N HIS A 104 23.10 29.37 5.13
CA HIS A 104 23.47 30.35 4.10
C HIS A 104 24.09 31.61 4.69
N LEU A 105 23.57 32.11 5.82
CA LEU A 105 24.14 33.26 6.53
C LEU A 105 25.52 32.93 7.12
N GLU A 106 25.69 31.74 7.70
CA GLU A 106 26.97 31.29 8.24
C GLU A 106 28.03 31.17 7.13
N VAL A 107 27.68 30.57 5.99
CA VAL A 107 28.57 30.48 4.82
C VAL A 107 28.92 31.87 4.29
N ALA A 108 27.97 32.82 4.26
CA ALA A 108 28.24 34.18 3.85
C ALA A 108 29.21 34.89 4.81
N ALA A 109 29.04 34.72 6.12
CA ALA A 109 29.93 35.27 7.12
C ALA A 109 31.35 34.69 7.01
N LEU A 110 31.48 33.38 6.82
CA LEU A 110 32.77 32.72 6.60
C LEU A 110 33.46 33.22 5.34
N ARG A 111 32.72 33.44 4.25
CA ARG A 111 33.28 34.03 3.01
C ARG A 111 33.83 35.43 3.24
N MET A 112 33.09 36.29 3.94
CA MET A 112 33.60 37.62 4.28
C MET A 112 34.84 37.53 5.16
N ARG A 113 34.90 36.59 6.12
CA ARG A 113 36.08 36.42 6.96
C ARG A 113 37.31 36.00 6.15
N ILE A 114 37.14 35.09 5.20
CA ILE A 114 38.21 34.69 4.28
C ILE A 114 38.70 35.90 3.46
N GLU A 115 37.79 36.66 2.87
CA GLU A 115 38.14 37.85 2.08
C GLU A 115 38.88 38.90 2.94
N THR A 116 38.48 39.10 4.19
CA THR A 116 39.23 39.98 5.12
C THR A 116 40.63 39.46 5.41
N LEU A 117 40.79 38.15 5.62
CA LEU A 117 42.11 37.54 5.86
C LEU A 117 43.00 37.59 4.62
N GLU A 118 42.42 37.43 3.42
CA GLU A 118 43.14 37.58 2.15
C GLU A 118 43.62 39.02 1.97
N ASN A 119 42.83 40.02 2.37
CA ASN A 119 43.24 41.43 2.33
C ASN A 119 44.32 41.75 3.38
N GLU A 120 44.19 41.24 4.61
CA GLU A 120 45.24 41.35 5.66
C GLU A 120 46.56 40.71 5.19
N LEU A 121 46.49 39.55 4.51
CA LEU A 121 47.66 38.88 3.95
C LEU A 121 48.30 39.69 2.81
N ALA A 122 47.49 40.30 1.93
CA ALA A 122 47.97 41.17 0.86
C ALA A 122 48.69 42.40 1.41
N GLU A 123 48.14 43.02 2.46
CA GLU A 123 48.76 44.16 3.14
C GLU A 123 50.12 43.79 3.76
N HIS A 124 50.22 42.61 4.39
CA HIS A 124 51.47 42.14 4.99
C HIS A 124 52.55 41.76 3.94
N LEU A 125 52.13 41.36 2.74
CA LEU A 125 53.02 41.05 1.60
C LEU A 125 53.60 42.33 0.97
N GLU A 126 52.80 43.40 0.88
CA GLU A 126 53.22 44.73 0.40
C GLU A 126 54.32 45.31 1.29
N VAL A 127 54.19 45.18 2.62
CA VAL A 127 55.18 45.61 3.61
C VAL A 127 56.50 44.84 3.48
N HIS A 128 56.45 43.54 3.18
CA HIS A 128 57.66 42.72 3.02
C HIS A 128 58.45 43.09 1.75
N ASN A 129 57.76 43.38 0.64
CA ASN A 129 58.39 43.83 -0.61
C ASN A 129 59.00 45.24 -0.50
N GLN A 130 58.50 46.10 0.41
CA GLN A 130 59.08 47.42 0.66
C GLN A 130 60.45 47.34 1.40
N ILE A 131 60.69 46.29 2.18
CA ILE A 131 61.92 46.12 2.97
C ILE A 131 63.09 45.66 2.07
N ASP A 132 62.82 44.89 1.01
CA ASP A 132 63.84 44.41 0.06
C ASP A 132 64.39 45.50 -0.89
N SER A 133 63.77 46.70 -0.92
CA SER A 133 64.25 47.84 -1.72
C SER A 133 65.26 48.76 -1.00
N VAL A 134 65.61 48.50 0.26
CA VAL A 134 66.61 49.30 0.99
C VAL A 134 68.01 48.70 0.81
N LYS A 135 68.78 49.32 -0.07
CA LYS A 135 70.19 49.01 -0.37
C LYS A 135 71.12 49.67 0.68
N PRO A 136 72.03 48.95 1.37
CA PRO A 136 73.17 49.58 2.01
C PRO A 136 74.46 49.17 1.30
N ASN A 137 75.20 50.14 0.75
CA ASN A 137 76.59 49.94 0.36
C ASN A 137 77.50 50.88 1.16
N ALA A 138 78.49 50.26 1.80
CA ALA A 138 79.81 50.74 2.21
C ALA A 138 80.02 51.75 3.39
N HIS A 139 80.64 51.19 4.44
CA HIS A 139 81.64 51.66 5.45
C HIS A 139 82.60 52.83 5.07
N PRO A 140 83.47 53.41 5.97
CA PRO A 140 83.90 53.01 7.34
C PRO A 140 84.14 54.14 8.39
N THR A 141 84.40 53.78 9.68
CA THR A 141 85.63 54.12 10.48
C THR A 141 85.41 54.10 12.01
N GLN A 142 86.28 53.30 12.65
CA GLN A 142 86.72 53.06 14.03
C GLN A 142 86.52 54.12 15.14
N HIS A 143 86.23 53.69 16.39
CA HIS A 143 87.23 53.58 17.50
C HIS A 143 86.61 53.06 18.83
N ASP A 144 87.37 52.18 19.49
CA ASP A 144 87.56 51.96 20.94
C ASP A 144 86.53 51.27 21.89
N LYS A 145 87.00 50.09 22.34
CA LYS A 145 87.21 49.62 23.74
C LYS A 145 86.05 49.19 24.63
N ASP A 146 85.88 47.87 24.64
CA ASP A 146 86.19 46.94 25.76
C ASP A 146 85.35 46.94 27.07
N SER A 147 84.90 45.71 27.38
CA SER A 147 84.70 45.09 28.69
C SER A 147 83.34 45.17 29.44
N SER A 148 82.67 44.02 29.40
CA SER A 148 82.03 43.27 30.52
C SER A 148 80.66 43.71 31.06
N LYS A 149 79.62 42.87 30.83
CA LYS A 149 79.08 41.89 31.81
C LYS A 149 77.61 41.51 31.51
N LEU A 150 77.38 40.26 31.11
CA LEU A 150 76.12 39.52 31.29
C LEU A 150 76.15 38.84 32.68
N PRO A 151 75.00 38.58 33.34
CA PRO A 151 74.37 37.26 33.14
C PRO A 151 72.83 37.25 33.24
N ALA A 152 72.19 36.32 32.53
CA ALA A 152 71.25 35.35 33.10
C ALA A 152 70.81 34.35 32.02
N ASN A 153 71.24 33.11 32.21
CA ASN A 153 70.89 31.89 31.49
C ASN A 153 69.67 31.24 32.19
N ASP A 154 68.76 30.60 31.45
CA ASP A 154 68.57 29.14 31.55
C ASP A 154 67.47 28.62 30.61
N ASN A 155 67.92 27.97 29.55
CA ASN A 155 67.24 26.80 28.99
C ASN A 155 67.85 25.57 29.64
N SER A 156 67.05 24.54 29.93
CA SER A 156 67.55 23.18 30.09
C SER A 156 66.45 22.16 29.82
N THR A 157 66.54 21.51 28.66
CA THR A 157 66.14 20.12 28.46
C THR A 157 67.12 19.19 29.20
N PRO A 158 66.68 17.98 29.58
CA PRO A 158 67.61 16.84 29.58
C PRO A 158 67.14 15.64 28.76
N LEU A 159 68.14 14.83 28.44
CA LEU A 159 68.22 13.67 27.57
C LEU A 159 67.64 12.37 28.15
N GLU A 160 67.42 11.41 27.24
CA GLU A 160 67.95 10.03 27.26
C GLU A 160 67.03 8.80 27.50
N SER A 161 67.17 7.85 26.55
CA SER A 161 67.27 6.39 26.68
C SER A 161 66.03 5.48 26.55
N ALA A 162 66.04 4.77 25.40
CA ALA A 162 65.85 3.32 25.19
C ALA A 162 64.52 2.62 25.58
N THR A 163 63.82 2.03 24.60
CA THR A 163 63.88 0.57 24.29
C THR A 163 62.96 0.17 23.12
N VAL A 164 63.59 -0.46 22.12
CA VAL A 164 63.22 -1.57 21.21
C VAL A 164 61.77 -2.09 21.00
N ASP A 165 61.57 -2.50 19.72
CA ASP A 165 60.71 -3.56 19.16
C ASP A 165 59.23 -3.20 18.82
N LEU A 166 58.65 -3.49 17.65
CA LEU A 166 59.01 -4.41 16.56
C LEU A 166 58.18 -4.09 15.28
N ALA A 167 58.85 -4.09 14.11
CA ALA A 167 58.41 -4.54 12.76
C ALA A 167 57.09 -4.05 12.11
N THR A 168 56.94 -3.87 10.80
CA THR A 168 57.84 -3.93 9.62
C THR A 168 57.06 -3.33 8.44
N ALA A 169 57.84 -2.82 7.50
CA ALA A 169 57.52 -2.07 6.30
C ALA A 169 56.70 -2.78 5.20
N SER A 170 56.28 -1.89 4.28
CA SER A 170 56.25 -2.05 2.81
C SER A 170 55.07 -2.78 2.17
N LYS A 171 54.69 -2.50 0.92
CA LYS A 171 54.82 -1.37 -0.02
C LYS A 171 54.18 -1.92 -1.30
N SER A 172 53.25 -1.14 -1.85
CA SER A 172 53.00 -0.94 -3.29
C SER A 172 52.63 -2.11 -4.23
N ALA A 173 51.65 -1.78 -5.06
CA ALA A 173 51.52 -2.08 -6.49
C ALA A 173 50.94 -3.43 -6.94
N ASN A 174 49.70 -3.31 -7.43
CA ASN A 174 49.25 -3.54 -8.81
C ASN A 174 49.24 -4.99 -9.35
N GLY A 175 48.12 -5.37 -9.97
CA GLY A 175 48.08 -6.54 -10.85
C GLY A 175 46.73 -7.22 -10.97
N SER A 176 45.95 -6.78 -11.96
CA SER A 176 44.88 -7.55 -12.60
C SER A 176 45.29 -9.01 -12.89
N SER A 177 44.43 -9.98 -12.59
CA SER A 177 44.05 -11.05 -13.53
C SER A 177 43.09 -12.07 -12.89
N VAL A 178 42.12 -12.48 -13.71
CA VAL A 178 41.22 -13.62 -13.53
C VAL A 178 42.04 -14.94 -13.61
N PRO A 179 41.58 -16.05 -13.01
CA PRO A 179 41.09 -17.10 -13.89
C PRO A 179 39.82 -17.83 -13.40
N THR A 180 38.98 -18.14 -14.37
CA THR A 180 37.92 -19.16 -14.36
C THR A 180 38.49 -20.56 -14.07
N THR A 181 37.84 -21.36 -13.21
CA THR A 181 37.56 -22.81 -13.40
C THR A 181 36.70 -23.38 -12.26
N ILE A 182 35.45 -23.66 -12.62
CA ILE A 182 34.53 -24.75 -12.25
C ILE A 182 35.01 -25.76 -11.19
N ALA A 183 34.26 -25.88 -10.08
CA ALA A 183 34.02 -27.16 -9.39
C ALA A 183 32.69 -27.13 -8.62
N LEU A 184 31.72 -27.84 -9.20
CA LEU A 184 30.44 -28.32 -8.68
C LEU A 184 30.58 -29.02 -7.31
N VAL A 185 29.93 -28.52 -6.25
CA VAL A 185 29.22 -29.35 -5.23
C VAL A 185 28.07 -28.52 -4.62
N HIS A 186 26.86 -29.04 -4.78
CA HIS A 186 25.62 -28.55 -4.17
C HIS A 186 25.70 -28.53 -2.63
N PRO A 187 25.21 -27.47 -1.97
CA PRO A 187 24.39 -27.61 -0.79
C PRO A 187 22.93 -27.59 -1.22
N THR A 188 22.27 -28.72 -0.98
CA THR A 188 20.81 -28.90 -1.00
C THR A 188 20.10 -27.65 -0.45
N PRO A 189 19.18 -27.02 -1.20
CA PRO A 189 18.38 -25.92 -0.70
C PRO A 189 17.49 -26.45 0.43
N PRO A 190 17.55 -25.86 1.65
CA PRO A 190 16.57 -26.18 2.66
C PRO A 190 15.22 -25.62 2.18
N ALA A 191 14.26 -26.53 2.03
CA ALA A 191 12.87 -26.22 1.79
C ALA A 191 12.34 -25.19 2.81
N SER A 192 12.07 -23.97 2.36
CA SER A 192 11.22 -23.00 3.06
C SER A 192 10.85 -21.81 2.17
N HIS A 193 10.08 -22.04 1.10
CA HIS A 193 9.29 -20.98 0.47
C HIS A 193 7.87 -21.51 0.31
N GLY A 194 6.92 -20.91 1.02
CA GLY A 194 5.54 -21.37 1.08
C GLY A 194 4.91 -21.46 -0.31
N GLU A 195 4.69 -22.69 -0.78
CA GLU A 195 3.97 -22.93 -2.03
C GLU A 195 2.48 -22.69 -1.78
N THR A 196 2.03 -21.48 -2.08
CA THR A 196 0.60 -21.19 -2.18
C THR A 196 0.14 -21.50 -3.60
N CYS A 197 -0.89 -22.32 -3.74
CA CYS A 197 -1.52 -22.57 -5.03
C CYS A 197 -2.69 -21.60 -5.25
N ASP A 198 -2.89 -21.15 -6.49
CA ASP A 198 -4.07 -20.35 -6.87
C ASP A 198 -5.36 -21.21 -6.92
N GLU A 199 -6.51 -20.59 -7.21
CA GLU A 199 -7.80 -21.28 -7.39
C GLU A 199 -7.80 -22.35 -8.49
N ASN A 200 -6.75 -22.38 -9.33
CA ASN A 200 -6.56 -23.32 -10.44
C ASN A 200 -5.45 -24.35 -10.16
N GLY A 201 -4.87 -24.36 -8.95
CA GLY A 201 -3.81 -25.28 -8.56
C GLY A 201 -2.42 -24.94 -9.10
N ILE A 202 -2.22 -23.71 -9.58
CA ILE A 202 -0.93 -23.26 -10.12
C ILE A 202 -0.05 -22.79 -8.96
N PRO A 203 1.19 -23.29 -8.85
CA PRO A 203 2.12 -22.82 -7.82
C PRO A 203 2.48 -21.35 -8.04
N ILE A 204 2.25 -20.55 -7.00
CA ILE A 204 2.62 -19.14 -6.92
C ILE A 204 3.82 -19.01 -5.99
N ARG A 205 4.81 -18.21 -6.39
CA ARG A 205 5.93 -17.81 -5.53
C ARG A 205 5.88 -16.31 -5.29
N GLN A 206 6.13 -15.91 -4.05
CA GLN A 206 6.36 -14.52 -3.70
C GLN A 206 7.87 -14.27 -3.77
N HIS A 207 8.28 -13.34 -4.63
CA HIS A 207 9.65 -12.90 -4.79
C HIS A 207 9.76 -11.47 -4.27
N ASP A 208 10.81 -11.16 -3.51
CA ASP A 208 10.94 -9.85 -2.87
C ASP A 208 11.02 -8.72 -3.93
N GLU A 209 11.82 -8.92 -4.99
CA GLU A 209 12.05 -7.93 -6.05
C GLU A 209 11.01 -7.92 -7.18
N LEU A 210 10.30 -9.03 -7.41
CA LEU A 210 9.41 -9.22 -8.57
C LEU A 210 7.94 -9.38 -8.17
N GLY A 211 7.67 -9.46 -6.86
CA GLY A 211 6.34 -9.63 -6.31
C GLY A 211 5.78 -11.04 -6.53
N LEU A 212 4.48 -11.10 -6.84
CA LEU A 212 3.76 -12.36 -6.99
C LEU A 212 4.00 -12.94 -8.38
N LEU A 213 4.61 -14.12 -8.48
CA LEU A 213 4.95 -14.78 -9.75
C LEU A 213 4.28 -16.15 -9.88
N TYR A 214 3.72 -16.43 -11.06
CA TYR A 214 3.17 -17.73 -11.40
C TYR A 214 4.23 -18.59 -12.08
N MET A 215 4.44 -19.80 -11.57
CA MET A 215 5.47 -20.72 -12.08
C MET A 215 5.04 -21.50 -13.32
N SER A 216 3.78 -21.39 -13.74
CA SER A 216 3.28 -21.97 -14.97
C SER A 216 2.23 -21.08 -15.62
N ARG A 217 2.08 -21.18 -16.93
CA ARG A 217 1.12 -20.37 -17.68
C ARG A 217 -0.31 -20.79 -17.32
N PRO A 218 -1.16 -19.88 -16.80
CA PRO A 218 -2.53 -20.19 -16.48
C PRO A 218 -3.37 -20.43 -17.75
N LYS A 219 -4.44 -21.21 -17.61
CA LYS A 219 -5.39 -21.50 -18.71
C LYS A 219 -6.16 -20.28 -19.21
N SER A 220 -6.22 -19.23 -18.42
CA SER A 220 -6.97 -18.01 -18.74
C SER A 220 -6.24 -16.80 -18.15
N PRO A 221 -5.14 -16.35 -18.79
CA PRO A 221 -4.47 -15.12 -18.41
C PRO A 221 -5.38 -13.93 -18.70
N ASP A 222 -5.18 -12.85 -17.95
CA ASP A 222 -5.82 -11.58 -18.27
C ASP A 222 -5.06 -10.86 -19.40
N ASP A 223 -5.77 -9.98 -20.09
CA ASP A 223 -5.18 -9.15 -21.13
C ASP A 223 -4.58 -7.87 -20.53
N LEU A 224 -3.26 -7.87 -20.34
CA LEU A 224 -2.52 -6.75 -19.71
C LEU A 224 -2.50 -5.49 -20.57
N THR A 225 -2.77 -5.58 -21.88
CA THR A 225 -2.86 -4.40 -22.78
C THR A 225 -4.02 -3.47 -22.44
N GLN A 226 -4.95 -3.91 -21.57
CA GLN A 226 -6.01 -3.05 -21.04
C GLN A 226 -5.47 -1.93 -20.15
N ILE A 227 -4.24 -2.07 -19.63
CA ILE A 227 -3.53 -0.98 -18.95
C ILE A 227 -2.91 -0.08 -20.02
N TRP A 228 -3.24 1.21 -19.95
CA TRP A 228 -2.69 2.20 -20.88
C TRP A 228 -1.16 2.22 -20.80
N GLY A 229 -0.53 1.99 -21.95
CA GLY A 229 0.92 2.03 -22.13
C GLY A 229 1.65 0.69 -21.99
N ILE A 230 0.92 -0.38 -21.66
CA ILE A 230 1.38 -1.75 -21.89
C ILE A 230 1.05 -2.14 -23.34
N GLY A 231 2.07 -2.24 -24.17
CA GLY A 231 1.94 -2.81 -25.52
C GLY A 231 2.01 -4.34 -25.51
N SER A 232 1.81 -4.94 -26.69
CA SER A 232 1.91 -6.40 -26.88
C SER A 232 3.30 -6.94 -26.55
N VAL A 233 4.35 -6.14 -26.76
CA VAL A 233 5.73 -6.50 -26.45
C VAL A 233 5.92 -6.61 -24.94
N GLN A 234 5.56 -5.57 -24.18
CA GLN A 234 5.66 -5.55 -22.72
C GLN A 234 4.78 -6.64 -22.09
N GLN A 235 3.58 -6.87 -22.63
CA GLN A 235 2.73 -7.97 -22.18
C GLN A 235 3.41 -9.33 -22.34
N THR A 236 4.08 -9.56 -23.47
CA THR A 236 4.75 -10.84 -23.73
C THR A 236 5.90 -11.05 -22.75
N GLU A 237 6.73 -10.03 -22.56
CA GLU A 237 7.85 -10.06 -21.61
C GLU A 237 7.36 -10.29 -20.16
N LEU A 238 6.33 -9.57 -19.73
CA LEU A 238 5.71 -9.78 -18.40
C LEU A 238 5.18 -11.22 -18.24
N GLN A 239 4.57 -11.78 -19.28
CA GLN A 239 4.05 -13.14 -19.26
C GLN A 239 5.16 -14.20 -19.23
N GLU A 240 6.28 -13.97 -19.89
CA GLU A 240 7.47 -14.83 -19.81
C GLU A 240 8.01 -14.90 -18.39
N HIS A 241 7.88 -13.81 -17.63
CA HIS A 241 8.30 -13.74 -16.23
C HIS A 241 7.25 -14.20 -15.21
N GLY A 242 6.13 -14.75 -15.67
CA GLY A 242 5.11 -15.30 -14.79
C GLY A 242 4.07 -14.29 -14.32
N ILE A 243 3.95 -13.14 -14.99
CA ILE A 243 2.93 -12.12 -14.73
C ILE A 243 1.83 -12.24 -15.78
N PHE A 244 0.69 -12.78 -15.36
CA PHE A 244 -0.43 -13.10 -16.24
C PHE A 244 -1.71 -12.33 -15.88
N TYR A 245 -1.78 -11.73 -14.69
CA TYR A 245 -2.99 -11.13 -14.17
C TYR A 245 -2.80 -9.69 -13.72
N HIS A 246 -3.86 -8.88 -13.86
CA HIS A 246 -3.88 -7.50 -13.37
C HIS A 246 -3.65 -7.39 -11.85
N HIS A 247 -4.05 -8.39 -11.07
CA HIS A 247 -3.88 -8.35 -9.62
C HIS A 247 -2.41 -8.44 -9.18
N GLN A 248 -1.54 -9.03 -10.01
CA GLN A 248 -0.11 -9.10 -9.73
C GLN A 248 0.52 -7.71 -9.85
N ILE A 249 0.22 -7.00 -10.95
CA ILE A 249 0.63 -5.61 -11.17
C ILE A 249 0.04 -4.68 -10.11
N ALA A 250 -1.22 -4.92 -9.72
CA ALA A 250 -1.89 -4.15 -8.67
C ALA A 250 -1.23 -4.28 -7.28
N ALA A 251 -0.46 -5.36 -7.05
CA ALA A 251 0.24 -5.62 -5.80
C ALA A 251 1.68 -5.09 -5.79
N TRP A 252 2.15 -4.45 -6.87
CA TRP A 252 3.52 -3.97 -6.96
C TRP A 252 3.81 -2.82 -5.98
N SER A 253 4.94 -2.92 -5.28
CA SER A 253 5.51 -1.83 -4.49
C SER A 253 6.30 -0.84 -5.37
N SER A 254 6.64 0.33 -4.82
CA SER A 254 7.46 1.32 -5.54
C SER A 254 8.83 0.79 -5.97
N GLU A 255 9.43 -0.08 -5.16
CA GLU A 255 10.70 -0.74 -5.44
C GLU A 255 10.57 -1.73 -6.60
N GLN A 256 9.52 -2.56 -6.58
CA GLN A 256 9.22 -3.50 -7.66
C GLN A 256 8.96 -2.76 -8.98
N ILE A 257 8.23 -1.64 -8.93
CA ILE A 257 8.03 -0.79 -10.10
C ILE A 257 9.38 -0.32 -10.67
N GLY A 258 10.30 0.14 -9.81
CA GLY A 258 11.65 0.55 -10.25
C GLY A 258 12.45 -0.60 -10.86
N HIS A 259 12.36 -1.79 -10.29
CA HIS A 259 13.01 -2.98 -10.83
C HIS A 259 12.49 -3.33 -12.23
N PHE A 260 11.16 -3.42 -12.41
CA PHE A 260 10.55 -3.70 -13.71
C PHE A 260 10.82 -2.61 -14.75
N ASP A 261 10.83 -1.34 -14.32
CA ASP A 261 11.09 -0.20 -15.20
C ASP A 261 12.54 -0.18 -15.71
N ASN A 262 13.51 -0.46 -14.83
CA ASN A 262 14.92 -0.61 -15.19
C ASN A 262 15.16 -1.82 -16.10
N TRP A 263 14.51 -2.93 -15.79
CA TRP A 263 14.66 -4.17 -16.54
C TRP A 263 14.16 -4.07 -17.98
N MET A 264 12.94 -3.56 -18.16
CA MET A 264 12.35 -3.35 -19.49
C MET A 264 12.84 -2.05 -20.16
N ASN A 265 13.77 -1.32 -19.51
CA ASN A 265 14.35 -0.06 -19.96
C ASN A 265 13.30 0.99 -20.38
N LEU A 266 12.24 1.13 -19.59
CA LEU A 266 11.07 1.95 -19.94
C LEU A 266 11.22 3.42 -19.55
N GLY A 267 12.25 3.78 -18.77
CA GLY A 267 12.58 5.17 -18.43
C GLY A 267 11.49 5.86 -17.61
N GLY A 268 11.04 5.22 -16.53
CA GLY A 268 10.02 5.67 -15.59
C GLY A 268 8.60 5.61 -16.14
N ARG A 269 8.34 4.84 -17.19
CA ARG A 269 7.03 4.82 -17.86
C ARG A 269 5.96 4.22 -16.96
N ILE A 270 6.30 3.17 -16.21
CA ILE A 270 5.36 2.45 -15.34
C ILE A 270 4.73 3.41 -14.30
N GLN A 271 5.53 4.33 -13.75
CA GLN A 271 5.06 5.36 -12.81
C GLN A 271 4.31 6.49 -13.51
N ARG A 272 4.86 7.05 -14.60
CA ARG A 272 4.24 8.16 -15.33
C ARG A 272 2.86 7.81 -15.90
N GLU A 273 2.71 6.59 -16.39
CA GLU A 273 1.46 6.08 -16.95
C GLU A 273 0.57 5.42 -15.90
N LEU A 274 0.99 5.39 -14.63
CA LEU A 274 0.17 4.93 -13.51
C LEU A 274 -0.38 3.51 -13.71
N TRP A 275 0.49 2.55 -14.09
CA TRP A 275 0.06 1.18 -14.37
C TRP A 275 -0.63 0.51 -13.18
N VAL A 276 -0.10 0.70 -11.96
CA VAL A 276 -0.64 0.09 -10.72
C VAL A 276 -2.08 0.56 -10.41
N PRO A 277 -2.39 1.88 -10.36
CA PRO A 277 -3.77 2.36 -10.20
C PRO A 277 -4.75 1.82 -11.24
N GLN A 278 -4.31 1.67 -12.50
CA GLN A 278 -5.15 1.11 -13.57
C GLN A 278 -5.41 -0.39 -13.34
N ALA A 279 -4.38 -1.15 -12.98
CA ALA A 279 -4.47 -2.57 -12.67
C ALA A 279 -5.44 -2.86 -11.51
N ILE A 280 -5.42 -2.03 -10.46
CA ILE A 280 -6.38 -2.12 -9.34
C ILE A 280 -7.83 -1.97 -9.84
N ARG A 281 -8.08 -0.99 -10.71
CA ARG A 281 -9.41 -0.74 -11.29
C ARG A 281 -9.89 -1.92 -12.13
N LEU A 282 -9.03 -2.45 -12.99
CA LEU A 282 -9.34 -3.59 -13.86
C LEU A 282 -9.60 -4.86 -13.04
N THR A 283 -8.82 -5.09 -11.98
CA THR A 283 -9.01 -6.21 -11.06
C THR A 283 -10.42 -6.18 -10.42
N ARG A 284 -10.85 -5.01 -9.92
CA ARG A 284 -12.20 -4.84 -9.35
C ARG A 284 -13.30 -5.08 -10.38
N GLN A 285 -13.13 -4.55 -11.61
CA GLN A 285 -14.10 -4.76 -12.69
C GLN A 285 -14.20 -6.23 -13.11
N ASN A 286 -13.06 -6.92 -13.21
CA ASN A 286 -13.01 -8.33 -13.59
C ASN A 286 -13.65 -9.22 -12.51
N ALA A 287 -13.42 -8.94 -11.23
CA ALA A 287 -14.11 -9.62 -10.13
C ALA A 287 -15.64 -9.49 -10.22
N GLY A 288 -16.16 -8.29 -10.51
CA GLY A 288 -17.59 -8.06 -10.73
C GLY A 288 -18.17 -8.86 -11.90
N LYS A 289 -17.45 -8.92 -13.03
CA LYS A 289 -17.84 -9.70 -14.22
C LYS A 289 -17.88 -11.21 -13.93
N LYS A 290 -16.92 -11.74 -13.15
CA LYS A 290 -16.89 -13.17 -12.77
C LYS A 290 -18.06 -13.53 -11.85
N ALA A 291 -18.39 -12.66 -10.90
CA ALA A 291 -19.52 -12.84 -9.99
C ALA A 291 -20.88 -12.87 -10.72
N SER A 292 -21.08 -11.97 -11.70
CA SER A 292 -22.32 -11.95 -12.50
C SER A 292 -22.49 -13.20 -13.35
N LYS A 293 -21.41 -13.68 -14.01
CA LYS A 293 -21.40 -14.95 -14.76
C LYS A 293 -21.72 -16.15 -13.86
N LYS A 294 -21.14 -16.22 -12.65
CA LYS A 294 -21.44 -17.27 -11.66
C LYS A 294 -22.90 -17.23 -11.23
N LYS A 295 -23.47 -16.05 -10.98
CA LYS A 295 -24.89 -15.87 -10.65
C LYS A 295 -25.80 -16.34 -11.79
N GLN A 296 -25.46 -16.00 -13.04
CA GLN A 296 -26.22 -16.43 -14.21
C GLN A 296 -26.17 -17.95 -14.41
N LYS A 297 -25.00 -18.58 -14.27
CA LYS A 297 -24.85 -20.05 -14.33
C LYS A 297 -25.69 -20.74 -13.25
N ARG A 298 -25.70 -20.20 -12.01
CA ARG A 298 -26.53 -20.74 -10.92
C ARG A 298 -28.02 -20.60 -11.18
N ARG A 299 -28.47 -19.49 -11.78
CA ARG A 299 -29.87 -19.31 -12.19
C ARG A 299 -30.26 -20.32 -13.26
N LYS A 300 -29.42 -20.51 -14.29
CA LYS A 300 -29.66 -21.49 -15.35
C LYS A 300 -29.74 -22.92 -14.82
N ARG A 301 -28.85 -23.31 -13.90
CA ARG A 301 -28.87 -24.63 -13.23
C ARG A 301 -30.05 -24.87 -12.28
N ARG A 302 -30.74 -23.82 -11.86
CA ARG A 302 -31.96 -23.93 -11.03
C ARG A 302 -33.24 -23.96 -11.88
N ALA A 303 -33.14 -23.58 -13.15
CA ALA A 303 -34.25 -23.53 -14.10
C ALA A 303 -34.27 -24.74 -15.06
N ALA A 304 -33.16 -25.50 -15.11
CA ALA A 304 -33.06 -26.80 -15.76
C ALA A 304 -33.18 -27.88 -14.69
#